data_AF-A0A8B9BPQ2-F1
#
_entry.id   AF-A0A8B9BPQ2-F1
#
_cell.length_a   1.000
_cell.length_b   1.000
_cell.length_c   1.000
_cell.angle_alpha   90.00
_cell.angle_beta   90.00
_cell.angle_gamma   90.00
#
_symmetry.space_group_name_H-M   'P 1'
#
loop_
_entity.id
_entity.type
_entity.pdbx_description
1 polymer ?
#
loop_
_entity_poly.entity_id
_entity_poly.type
_entity_poly.pdbx_seq_one_letter_code
_entity_poly.pdbx_strand_id
1 'polypeptide(L)'
;LEKAVGGHMQELKWKEMEKIAAYPGINDAEKVLHIPGGGITKLLFTESCSKGIQMAVLLKFCSEGDNIPDAFALVNYLNEWLQLIKKQEIPDTSSQWKIPSSWRLLFGNGLPPALF
;
A
#
# COMPACT_ATOMS: atom_id res chain seq x y z
N LEU A 1 5.58 16.15 7.68
CA LEU A 1 4.44 15.25 7.48
C LEU A 1 3.77 14.83 8.79
N GLU A 2 4.47 14.18 9.73
CA GLU A 2 3.86 13.66 10.98
C GLU A 2 3.09 14.71 11.82
N LYS A 3 3.65 15.91 12.03
CA LYS A 3 2.93 17.02 12.70
C LYS A 3 1.74 17.57 11.91
N ALA A 4 1.76 17.45 10.57
CA ALA A 4 0.71 17.99 9.70
C ALA A 4 -0.43 16.98 9.46
N VAL A 5 -0.12 15.68 9.53
CA VAL A 5 -1.06 14.58 9.23
C VAL A 5 -1.46 13.83 10.51
N GLY A 6 -0.78 14.06 11.65
CA GLY A 6 -0.99 13.34 12.91
C GLY A 6 -2.43 13.38 13.43
N GLY A 7 -3.18 14.47 13.18
CA GLY A 7 -4.61 14.54 13.49
C GLY A 7 -5.45 13.55 12.67
N HIS A 8 -5.24 13.51 11.34
CA HIS A 8 -5.92 12.56 10.45
C HIS A 8 -5.49 11.11 10.69
N MET A 9 -4.25 10.88 11.11
CA MET A 9 -3.77 9.53 11.44
C MET A 9 -4.51 8.92 12.65
N GLN A 10 -4.91 9.74 13.62
CA GLN A 10 -5.70 9.29 14.78
C GLN A 10 -7.14 8.92 14.38
N GLU A 11 -7.78 9.73 13.54
CA GLU A 11 -9.12 9.47 13.01
C GLU A 11 -9.18 8.15 12.22
N LEU A 12 -8.14 7.90 11.42
CA LEU A 12 -8.04 6.69 10.60
C LEU A 12 -7.54 5.46 11.37
N LYS A 13 -7.24 5.58 12.68
CA LYS A 13 -6.73 4.51 13.56
C LYS A 13 -5.45 3.85 13.03
N TRP A 14 -4.57 4.64 12.42
CA TRP A 14 -3.32 4.12 11.87
C TRP A 14 -2.36 3.72 12.99
N LYS A 15 -1.66 2.60 12.77
CA LYS A 15 -0.64 2.11 13.70
C LYS A 15 0.73 2.53 13.20
N GLU A 16 1.62 2.87 14.13
CA GLU A 16 3.02 3.12 13.80
C GLU A 16 3.64 1.85 13.19
N MET A 17 4.46 2.01 12.15
CA MET A 17 5.19 0.92 11.52
C MET A 17 6.21 0.34 12.49
N GLU A 18 6.32 -0.99 12.52
CA GLU A 18 7.22 -1.69 13.41
C GLU A 18 8.70 -1.32 13.14
N LYS A 19 9.44 -1.13 14.23
CA LYS A 19 10.89 -0.95 14.23
C LYS A 19 11.52 -2.15 14.94
N ILE A 20 12.45 -2.81 14.28
CA ILE A 20 13.16 -3.98 14.82
C ILE A 20 14.61 -3.62 15.16
N ALA A 21 15.24 -4.43 16.00
CA ALA A 21 16.68 -4.30 16.26
C ALA A 21 17.47 -4.43 14.95
N ALA A 22 18.44 -3.54 14.72
CA ALA A 22 19.34 -3.62 13.57
C ALA A 22 20.16 -4.91 13.57
N TYR A 23 20.54 -5.39 14.77
CA TYR A 23 21.32 -6.60 14.99
C TYR A 23 20.66 -7.46 16.09
N PRO A 24 19.56 -8.17 15.79
CA PRO A 24 18.84 -8.97 16.77
C PRO A 24 19.77 -9.97 17.46
N GLY A 25 19.76 -10.00 18.79
CA GLY A 25 20.58 -10.92 19.59
C GLY A 25 22.03 -10.50 19.81
N ILE A 26 22.48 -9.40 19.20
CA ILE A 26 23.80 -8.78 19.45
C ILE A 26 23.61 -7.42 20.13
N ASN A 27 22.71 -6.59 19.61
CA ASN A 27 22.43 -5.27 20.15
C ASN A 27 21.00 -4.84 19.79
N ASP A 28 20.13 -4.78 20.80
CA ASP A 28 18.73 -4.41 20.65
C ASP A 28 18.46 -2.90 20.85
N ALA A 29 19.51 -2.11 21.13
CA ALA A 29 19.37 -0.68 21.39
C ALA A 29 19.06 0.12 20.12
N GLU A 30 19.65 -0.25 18.98
CA GLU A 30 19.43 0.43 17.71
C GLU A 30 18.21 -0.18 17.00
N LYS A 31 17.10 0.57 16.96
CA LYS A 31 15.87 0.17 16.27
C LYS A 31 15.77 0.83 14.90
N VAL A 32 15.59 0.02 13.86
CA VAL A 32 15.49 0.45 12.47
C VAL A 32 14.15 0.07 11.86
N LEU A 33 13.69 0.88 10.91
CA LEU A 33 12.49 0.59 10.11
C LEU A 33 12.68 -0.73 9.34
N HIS A 34 11.75 -1.65 9.49
CA HIS A 34 11.75 -2.92 8.77
C HIS A 34 10.66 -2.95 7.70
N ILE A 35 11.06 -3.13 6.44
CA ILE A 35 10.13 -3.30 5.32
C ILE A 35 10.55 -4.58 4.59
N PRO A 36 10.09 -5.76 5.05
CA PRO A 36 10.46 -7.03 4.43
C PRO A 36 9.92 -7.09 3.00
N GLY A 37 10.74 -7.53 2.05
CA GLY A 37 10.37 -7.57 0.64
C GLY A 37 10.15 -6.20 -0.02
N GLY A 38 10.47 -5.09 0.66
CA GLY A 38 10.19 -3.74 0.17
C GLY A 38 11.06 -3.26 -1.01
N GLY A 39 12.10 -4.00 -1.38
CA GLY A 39 13.04 -3.61 -2.44
C GLY A 39 13.60 -2.19 -2.22
N ILE A 40 13.53 -1.35 -3.26
CA ILE A 40 14.02 0.04 -3.20
C ILE A 40 13.16 0.95 -2.30
N THR A 41 11.97 0.52 -1.89
CA THR A 41 11.01 1.36 -1.13
C THR A 41 11.62 1.92 0.15
N LYS A 42 12.35 1.10 0.91
CA LYS A 42 13.01 1.55 2.15
C LYS A 42 14.05 2.64 1.85
N LEU A 43 14.90 2.41 0.84
CA LEU A 43 15.93 3.36 0.43
C LEU A 43 15.31 4.68 -0.04
N LEU A 44 14.28 4.61 -0.89
CA LEU A 44 13.59 5.79 -1.40
C LEU A 44 12.98 6.62 -0.27
N PHE A 45 12.34 5.95 0.70
CA PHE A 45 11.78 6.60 1.88
C PHE A 45 12.86 7.28 2.72
N THR A 46 13.92 6.54 3.09
CA THR A 46 14.99 7.09 3.94
C THR A 46 15.72 8.25 3.28
N GLU A 47 16.04 8.14 1.99
CA GLU A 47 16.72 9.19 1.22
C GLU A 47 15.83 10.41 0.99
N SER A 48 14.53 10.21 0.78
CA SER A 48 13.61 11.33 0.64
C SER A 48 13.48 12.09 1.96
N CYS A 49 13.31 11.36 3.06
CA CYS A 49 13.25 11.96 4.40
C CYS A 49 14.54 12.69 4.78
N SER A 50 15.72 12.13 4.48
CA SER A 50 17.01 12.77 4.77
C SER A 50 17.21 14.07 3.99
N LYS A 51 16.61 14.16 2.78
CA LYS A 51 16.62 15.36 1.93
C LYS A 51 15.47 16.33 2.20
N GLY A 52 14.67 16.07 3.24
CA GLY A 52 13.51 16.92 3.59
C GLY A 52 12.33 16.81 2.61
N ILE A 53 12.33 15.81 1.73
CA ILE A 53 11.23 15.54 0.81
C ILE A 53 10.12 14.83 1.61
N GLN A 54 8.92 15.38 1.56
CA GLN A 54 7.76 14.78 2.21
C GLN A 54 7.35 13.51 1.45
N MET A 55 7.48 12.36 2.11
CA MET A 55 7.17 11.07 1.54
C MET A 55 6.34 10.24 2.51
N ALA A 56 5.38 9.49 1.96
CA ALA A 56 4.69 8.42 2.64
C ALA A 56 4.76 7.16 1.78
N VAL A 57 4.84 6.02 2.45
CA VAL A 57 4.87 4.71 1.81
C VAL A 57 3.64 3.96 2.30
N LEU A 58 2.84 3.45 1.36
CA LEU A 58 1.71 2.60 1.64
C LEU A 58 2.02 1.19 1.14
N LEU A 59 1.91 0.21 2.03
CA LEU A 59 2.24 -1.19 1.76
C LEU A 59 1.06 -2.07 2.12
N LYS A 60 0.88 -3.14 1.35
CA LYS A 60 -0.01 -4.23 1.71
C LYS A 60 0.67 -5.56 1.43
N PHE A 61 0.60 -6.44 2.42
CA PHE A 61 1.02 -7.82 2.27
C PHE A 61 -0.06 -8.57 1.48
N CYS A 62 0.36 -9.21 0.40
CA CYS A 62 -0.50 -9.97 -0.48
C CYS A 62 0.03 -11.40 -0.56
N SER A 63 -0.87 -12.38 -0.58
CA SER A 63 -0.52 -13.75 -0.94
C SER A 63 -0.32 -13.85 -2.46
N GLU A 64 0.40 -14.86 -2.95
CA GLU A 64 0.52 -15.09 -4.40
C GLU A 64 -0.85 -15.37 -5.04
N GLY A 65 -1.04 -14.97 -6.30
CA GLY A 65 -2.24 -15.24 -7.08
C GLY A 65 -2.95 -13.97 -7.55
N ASP A 66 -4.28 -13.97 -7.45
CA ASP A 66 -5.11 -12.82 -7.82
C ASP A 66 -5.10 -11.74 -6.72
N ASN A 67 -4.31 -10.69 -6.93
CA ASN A 67 -4.23 -9.55 -6.00
C ASN A 67 -5.11 -8.36 -6.41
N ILE A 68 -6.06 -8.54 -7.33
CA ILE A 68 -7.04 -7.50 -7.70
C ILE A 68 -7.78 -6.96 -6.45
N PRO A 69 -8.32 -7.79 -5.54
CA PRO A 69 -8.99 -7.30 -4.34
C PRO A 69 -8.05 -6.51 -3.41
N ASP A 70 -6.80 -6.95 -3.31
CA ASP A 70 -5.80 -6.28 -2.46
C ASP A 70 -5.40 -4.92 -3.02
N ALA A 71 -5.27 -4.80 -4.35
CA ALA A 71 -5.04 -3.52 -5.03
C ALA A 71 -6.21 -2.55 -4.78
N PHE A 72 -7.46 -3.01 -4.84
CA PHE A 72 -8.62 -2.18 -4.51
C PHE A 72 -8.65 -1.76 -3.05
N ALA A 73 -8.33 -2.67 -2.13
CA ALA A 73 -8.22 -2.33 -0.71
C ALA A 73 -7.15 -1.26 -0.46
N LEU A 74 -5.99 -1.37 -1.13
CA LEU A 74 -4.89 -0.41 -1.00
C LEU A 74 -5.28 0.99 -1.51
N VAL A 75 -5.89 1.07 -2.70
CA VAL A 75 -6.29 2.36 -3.27
C VAL A 75 -7.49 2.97 -2.53
N ASN A 76 -8.41 2.16 -2.02
CA ASN A 76 -9.49 2.65 -1.16
C ASN A 76 -8.94 3.25 0.13
N TYR A 77 -7.97 2.58 0.77
CA TYR A 77 -7.31 3.11 1.97
C TYR A 77 -6.57 4.42 1.69
N LEU A 78 -5.88 4.51 0.54
CA LEU A 78 -5.28 5.77 0.09
C LEU A 78 -6.33 6.87 -0.12
N ASN A 79 -7.48 6.52 -0.69
CA ASN A 79 -8.55 7.46 -0.95
C ASN A 79 -9.28 7.91 0.33
N GLU A 80 -9.34 7.08 1.36
CA GLU A 80 -9.83 7.50 2.68
C GLU A 80 -8.91 8.55 3.31
N TRP A 81 -7.61 8.43 3.09
CA TRP A 81 -6.63 9.41 3.56
C TRP A 81 -6.65 10.70 2.74
N LEU A 82 -6.53 10.61 1.42
CA LEU A 82 -6.30 11.77 0.55
C LEU A 82 -7.57 12.33 -0.10
N GLN A 83 -8.69 11.60 -0.02
CA GLN A 83 -9.97 11.99 -0.63
C GLN A 83 -9.87 12.37 -2.12
N LEU A 84 -9.05 11.62 -2.87
CA LEU A 84 -8.75 11.86 -4.30
C LEU A 84 -10.00 11.80 -5.18
N ILE A 85 -10.93 10.89 -4.85
CA ILE A 85 -12.21 10.71 -5.52
C ILE A 85 -13.31 10.86 -4.47
N LYS A 86 -14.35 11.63 -4.81
CA LYS A 86 -15.54 11.77 -3.97
C LYS A 86 -16.22 10.40 -3.82
N LYS A 87 -16.49 9.98 -2.59
CA LYS A 87 -17.33 8.81 -2.32
C LYS A 87 -18.70 9.08 -2.95
N GLN A 88 -19.03 8.40 -4.04
CA GLN A 88 -20.39 8.38 -4.56
C GLN A 88 -21.24 7.55 -3.61
N GLU A 89 -22.51 7.91 -3.39
CA GLU A 89 -23.45 7.17 -2.52
C GLU A 89 -23.82 5.77 -3.05
N ILE A 90 -23.14 5.29 -4.09
CA ILE A 90 -23.38 3.99 -4.70
C ILE A 90 -22.76 2.91 -3.80
N PRO A 91 -23.50 1.83 -3.46
CA PRO A 91 -23.06 0.81 -2.50
C PRO A 91 -21.75 0.08 -2.87
N ASP A 92 -21.30 0.17 -4.11
CA ASP A 92 -20.23 -0.67 -4.64
C ASP A 92 -18.95 0.16 -4.88
N THR A 93 -18.02 0.11 -3.93
CA THR A 93 -16.75 0.87 -3.98
C THR A 93 -15.83 0.44 -5.14
N SER A 94 -16.04 -0.76 -5.69
CA SER A 94 -15.33 -1.26 -6.87
C SER A 94 -15.67 -0.45 -8.13
N SER A 95 -16.89 0.08 -8.22
CA SER A 95 -17.39 0.78 -9.41
C SER A 95 -16.78 2.17 -9.65
N GLN A 96 -16.10 2.73 -8.65
CA GLN A 96 -15.51 4.07 -8.71
C GLN A 96 -14.15 4.09 -9.42
N TRP A 97 -13.47 2.94 -9.46
CA TRP A 97 -12.11 2.83 -9.97
C TRP A 97 -12.13 2.27 -11.40
N LYS A 98 -11.39 2.93 -12.30
CA LYS A 98 -11.23 2.44 -13.66
C LYS A 98 -10.19 1.32 -13.70
N ILE A 99 -10.63 0.11 -14.02
CA ILE A 99 -9.74 -1.04 -14.20
C ILE A 99 -8.89 -0.85 -15.47
N PRO A 100 -7.55 -1.01 -15.39
CA PRO A 100 -6.68 -0.97 -16.57
C PRO A 100 -7.03 -2.07 -17.58
N SER A 101 -6.99 -1.75 -18.88
CA SER A 101 -7.28 -2.74 -19.94
C SER A 101 -6.30 -3.93 -19.93
N SER A 102 -5.08 -3.73 -19.42
CA SER A 102 -4.08 -4.78 -19.23
C SER A 102 -4.55 -5.89 -18.30
N TRP A 103 -5.51 -5.62 -17.40
CA TRP A 103 -6.03 -6.63 -16.47
C TRP A 103 -6.94 -7.65 -17.13
N ARG A 104 -7.47 -7.35 -18.33
CA ARG A 104 -8.40 -8.25 -19.05
C ARG A 104 -7.82 -9.64 -19.31
N LEU A 105 -6.51 -9.73 -19.51
CA LEU A 105 -5.79 -10.96 -19.83
C LEU A 105 -4.73 -11.28 -18.78
N LEU A 106 -4.93 -10.85 -17.53
CA LEU A 106 -4.01 -11.11 -16.40
C LEU A 106 -3.67 -12.61 -16.27
N PHE A 107 -4.64 -13.47 -16.54
CA PHE A 107 -4.51 -14.93 -16.49
C PHE A 107 -4.48 -15.57 -17.89
N GLY A 108 -4.13 -14.78 -18.92
CA GLY A 108 -4.13 -15.20 -20.31
C GLY A 108 -5.51 -15.15 -20.96
N ASN A 109 -5.60 -15.68 -22.19
CA ASN A 109 -6.87 -15.93 -22.84
C ASN A 109 -7.47 -17.20 -22.24
N GLY A 110 -8.77 -17.17 -21.91
CA GLY A 110 -9.49 -18.38 -21.51
C GLY A 110 -9.33 -19.50 -22.53
N LEU A 111 -9.55 -20.74 -22.10
CA LEU A 111 -9.51 -21.89 -23.00
C LEU A 111 -10.47 -21.65 -24.18
N PRO A 112 -10.05 -21.94 -25.43
CA PRO A 112 -10.92 -21.84 -26.59
C PRO A 112 -12.25 -22.55 -26.32
N PRO A 113 -13.41 -21.92 -26.61
CA PRO A 113 -14.72 -22.55 -26.43
C PRO A 113 -14.85 -23.90 -27.16
N ALA A 114 -14.06 -24.11 -28.21
CA ALA A 114 -13.99 -25.36 -28.97
C ALA A 114 -13.41 -26.57 -28.19
N LEU A 115 -12.92 -26.36 -26.97
CA LEU A 115 -12.45 -27.44 -26.08
C LEU A 115 -13.54 -27.95 -25.11
N PHE A 116 -14.76 -27.42 -25.17
CA PHE A 116 -15.91 -27.81 -24.35
C PHE A 116 -17.12 -28.19 -25.20
#